data_AF-A0A350W4W3-F1
#
_entry.id   AF-A0A350W4W3-F1
#
_cell.length_a   1.000
_cell.length_b   1.000
_cell.length_c   1.000
_cell.angle_alpha   90.00
_cell.angle_beta   90.00
_cell.angle_gamma   90.00
#
_symmetry.space_group_name_H-M   'P 1'
#
loop_
_entity.id
_entity.type
_entity.pdbx_description
1 polymer ?
#
loop_
_entity_poly.entity_id
_entity_poly.type
_entity_poly.pdbx_seq_one_letter_code
_entity_poly.pdbx_strand_id
1 'polypeptide(L)' 'MLNNFILKTVNVNKNFCTGKTFFSNKTVTVAAVNNASIELKRGGILGIAGESGSGKTTLAK' A
#
# COMPACT_ATOMS: atom_id res chain seq x y z
N MET A 1 -17.14 23.60 8.66
CA MET A 1 -17.37 22.57 7.61
C MET A 1 -17.09 21.21 8.22
N LEU A 2 -18.08 20.31 8.26
CA LEU A 2 -17.88 18.95 8.78
C LEU A 2 -16.95 18.18 7.84
N ASN A 3 -15.88 17.60 8.39
CA ASN A 3 -14.96 16.79 7.60
C ASN A 3 -15.67 15.49 7.20
N ASN A 4 -15.95 15.33 5.92
CA ASN A 4 -16.79 14.23 5.41
C ASN A 4 -15.99 12.95 5.06
N PHE A 5 -14.68 12.96 5.28
CA PHE A 5 -13.81 11.80 5.04
C PHE A 5 -13.58 11.01 6.33
N ILE A 6 -13.66 9.68 6.23
CA ILE A 6 -13.31 8.73 7.30
C ILE A 6 -11.96 8.06 7.04
N LEU A 7 -11.50 8.02 5.78
CA LEU A 7 -10.15 7.64 5.40
C LEU A 7 -9.67 8.63 4.34
N LYS A 8 -8.46 9.15 4.50
CA LYS A 8 -7.78 9.91 3.47
C LYS A 8 -6.28 9.64 3.56
N THR A 9 -5.72 9.13 2.47
CA THR A 9 -4.28 8.90 2.33
C THR A 9 -3.80 9.58 1.06
N VAL A 10 -2.58 10.10 1.10
CA VAL A 10 -1.96 10.78 -0.04
C VAL A 10 -0.56 10.22 -0.21
N ASN A 11 -0.25 9.73 -1.40
CA ASN A 11 1.08 9.31 -1.82
C ASN A 11 1.73 8.24 -0.91
N VAL A 12 0.96 7.24 -0.49
CA VAL A 12 1.45 6.14 0.34
C VAL A 12 2.44 5.29 -0.44
N ASN A 13 3.59 5.03 0.16
CA ASN A 13 4.63 4.16 -0.37
C ASN A 13 5.01 3.12 0.68
N LYS A 14 5.18 1.86 0.27
CA LYS A 14 5.63 0.79 1.14
C LYS A 14 6.62 -0.09 0.41
N ASN A 15 7.84 -0.12 0.94
CA ASN A 15 8.93 -0.96 0.47
C ASN A 15 9.21 -2.07 1.48
N PHE A 16 9.53 -3.27 0.99
CA PHE A 16 10.04 -4.37 1.80
C PHE A 16 11.45 -4.74 1.33
N CYS A 17 12.38 -4.87 2.28
CA CYS A 17 13.70 -5.43 2.01
C CYS A 17 13.58 -6.95 2.06
N THR A 18 13.76 -7.61 0.92
CA THR A 18 13.95 -9.06 0.85
C THR A 18 15.39 -9.37 1.24
N GLY A 19 15.58 -10.40 2.07
CA GLY A 19 16.87 -10.80 2.62
C GLY A 19 17.96 -11.02 1.56
N LYS A 20 19.22 -11.09 2.01
CA LYS A 20 20.40 -11.22 1.13
C LYS A 20 20.23 -12.39 0.15
N THR A 21 20.41 -12.14 -1.14
CA THR A 21 20.55 -13.21 -2.13
C THR A 21 21.82 -14.01 -1.79
N PHE A 22 21.74 -15.34 -1.77
CA PHE A 22 22.79 -16.26 -1.29
C PHE A 22 24.17 -16.08 -1.97
N PHE A 23 24.24 -15.36 -3.08
CA PHE A 23 25.44 -15.08 -3.87
C PHE A 23 25.82 -13.61 -3.96
N SER A 24 25.12 -12.70 -3.27
CA SER A 24 25.36 -11.25 -3.38
C SER A 24 25.04 -10.51 -2.08
N ASN A 25 25.94 -9.62 -1.66
CA ASN A 25 25.72 -8.68 -0.55
C ASN A 25 24.71 -7.57 -0.86
N LYS A 26 23.94 -7.68 -1.96
CA LYS A 26 22.94 -6.69 -2.35
C LYS A 26 21.59 -6.97 -1.70
N THR A 27 21.14 -6.05 -0.86
CA THR A 27 19.76 -6.03 -0.36
C THR A 27 18.82 -5.73 -1.53
N VAL A 28 17.83 -6.60 -1.73
CA VAL A 28 16.80 -6.39 -2.76
C VAL A 28 15.61 -5.70 -2.10
N THR A 29 15.21 -4.55 -2.65
CA THR A 29 14.03 -3.81 -2.19
C THR A 29 12.88 -4.03 -3.17
N VAL A 30 11.71 -4.39 -2.65
CA VAL A 30 10.47 -4.54 -3.41
C VAL A 30 9.51 -3.43 -3.01
N ALA A 31 9.06 -2.63 -3.97
CA ALA A 31 7.99 -1.67 -3.76
C ALA A 31 6.63 -2.40 -3.80
N ALA A 32 6.04 -2.62 -2.64
CA ALA A 32 4.75 -3.28 -2.50
C ALA A 32 3.56 -2.33 -2.58
N VAL A 33 3.77 -1.05 -2.27
CA VAL A 33 2.84 0.05 -2.60
C VAL A 33 3.66 1.19 -3.16
N ASN A 34 3.30 1.70 -4.33
CA ASN A 34 3.97 2.82 -4.99
C ASN A 34 2.96 3.94 -5.23
N ASN A 35 3.09 5.02 -4.46
CA ASN A 35 2.34 6.26 -4.58
C ASN A 35 0.80 6.12 -4.58
N ALA A 36 0.24 5.35 -3.64
CA ALA A 36 -1.21 5.15 -3.54
C ALA A 36 -1.91 6.27 -2.75
N SER A 37 -2.99 6.82 -3.30
CA SER A 37 -3.86 7.79 -2.63
C SER A 37 -5.29 7.27 -2.59
N ILE A 38 -5.92 7.25 -1.41
CA ILE A 38 -7.26 6.71 -1.19
C ILE A 38 -8.08 7.72 -0.41
N GLU A 39 -9.34 7.90 -0.79
CA GLU A 39 -10.31 8.67 -0.03
C GLU A 39 -11.57 7.84 0.20
N LEU A 40 -12.05 7.78 1.44
CA LEU A 40 -13.33 7.20 1.81
C LEU A 40 -14.16 8.23 2.56
N LYS A 41 -15.35 8.54 2.05
CA LYS A 41 -16.30 9.41 2.70
C LYS A 41 -17.14 8.64 3.73
N ARG A 42 -17.68 9.36 4.70
CA ARG A 42 -18.61 8.80 5.70
C ARG A 42 -19.80 8.13 4.99
N GLY A 43 -20.14 6.92 5.42
CA GLY A 43 -21.20 6.12 4.83
C GLY A 43 -20.83 5.37 3.54
N GLY A 44 -19.59 5.51 3.05
CA GLY A 44 -19.08 4.73 1.92
C GLY A 44 -18.47 3.38 2.34
N ILE A 45 -18.36 2.47 1.37
CA ILE A 45 -17.66 1.18 1.49
C ILE A 45 -16.48 1.19 0.51
N LEU A 46 -15.30 0.77 0.96
CA LEU A 46 -14.11 0.60 0.13
C LEU A 46 -13.78 -0.89 -0.01
N GLY A 47 -13.76 -1.40 -1.24
CA GLY A 47 -13.25 -2.73 -1.57
C GLY A 47 -11.90 -2.65 -2.28
N ILE A 48 -10.95 -3.50 -1.90
CA ILE A 48 -9.64 -3.62 -2.56
C ILE A 48 -9.54 -5.00 -3.19
N ALA A 49 -9.41 -5.06 -4.52
CA ALA A 49 -9.34 -6.30 -5.30
C ALA A 49 -8.16 -6.29 -6.29
N GLY A 50 -7.80 -7.46 -6.83
CA GLY A 50 -6.64 -7.65 -7.71
C GLY A 50 -5.93 -8.99 -7.50
N GLU A 51 -5.00 -9.33 -8.40
CA GLU A 51 -4.26 -10.59 -8.42
C GLU A 51 -3.34 -10.81 -7.21
N SER A 52 -2.92 -12.06 -6.97
CA SER A 52 -1.95 -12.36 -5.91
C SER A 52 -0.67 -11.54 -6.10
N GLY A 53 -0.17 -10.92 -5.03
CA GLY A 53 1.03 -10.06 -5.08
C GLY A 53 0.79 -8.60 -5.49
N SER A 54 -0.43 -8.19 -5.85
CA SER A 54 -0.72 -6.80 -6.29
C SER A 54 -0.66 -5.71 -5.20
N GLY A 55 -0.27 -6.05 -3.97
CA GLY A 55 -0.12 -5.08 -2.87
C GLY A 55 -1.37 -4.80 -2.04
N LYS A 56 -2.50 -5.50 -2.27
CA LYS A 56 -3.77 -5.28 -1.53
C LYS A 56 -3.62 -5.33 -0.01
N THR A 57 -3.06 -6.43 0.51
CA THR A 57 -2.85 -6.63 1.95
C THR A 57 -1.87 -5.60 2.51
N THR A 58 -0.89 -5.18 1.71
CA THR A 58 0.07 -4.14 2.09
C THR A 58 -0.60 -2.77 2.17
N LEU A 59 -1.55 -2.48 1.27
CA LEU A 59 -2.28 -1.21 1.23
C LEU A 59 -3.36 -1.12 2.32
N ALA A 60 -3.91 -2.27 2.73
CA ALA A 60 -4.96 -2.36 3.74
C ALA A 60 -4.45 -2.39 5.20
N LYS A 61 -3.14 -2.55 5.41
CA LYS A 61 -2.51 -2.66 6.73
C LYS A 61 -1.71 -1.40 7.07
#